data_AF-A0AAX3W6B6-F1
#
_entry.id   AF-A0AAX3W6B6-F1
#
_cell.length_a   1.000
_cell.length_b   1.000
_cell.length_c   1.000
_cell.angle_alpha   90.00
_cell.angle_beta   90.00
_cell.angle_gamma   90.00
#
_symmetry.space_group_name_H-M   'P 1'
#
loop_
_entity.id
_entity.type
_entity.pdbx_description
1 polymer ?
#
loop_
_entity_poly.entity_id
_entity_poly.type
_entity_poly.pdbx_seq_one_letter_code
_entity_poly.pdbx_strand_id
1 'polypeptide(L)'
;MKILSEDEHKCLDCMWLSQSYKLINQLHTLYDYQTFIKTLMHQYKFSGDLALYEIFQIPRKIIKNYDLIVPAPINDNKLRNRTFDHVAYVLDKQNIPYTQLFQTEERKKTSLLVEKRKVRTK
;
A
#
# COMPACT_ATOMS: atom_id res chain seq x y z
N MET A 1 -11.57 -0.42 -5.50
CA MET A 1 -12.56 -1.52 -5.54
C MET A 1 -13.61 -1.12 -6.56
N LYS A 2 -14.01 -2.00 -7.48
CA LYS A 2 -15.07 -1.68 -8.44
C LYS A 2 -16.37 -1.43 -7.65
N ILE A 3 -17.00 -0.29 -7.87
CA ILE A 3 -18.35 -0.05 -7.36
C ILE A 3 -19.27 -0.88 -8.24
N LEU A 4 -20.04 -1.76 -7.63
CA LEU A 4 -21.03 -2.58 -8.34
C LEU A 4 -22.12 -1.66 -8.91
N SER A 5 -22.54 -1.91 -10.15
CA SER A 5 -23.74 -1.27 -10.69
C SER A 5 -24.98 -1.79 -9.97
N GLU A 6 -26.10 -1.06 -10.08
CA GLU A 6 -27.37 -1.40 -9.42
C GLU A 6 -27.84 -2.84 -9.71
N ASP A 7 -27.56 -3.35 -10.92
CA ASP A 7 -27.93 -4.70 -11.36
C ASP A 7 -26.90 -5.80 -11.00
N GLU A 8 -25.74 -5.44 -10.46
CA GLU A 8 -24.62 -6.37 -10.24
C GLU A 8 -24.56 -6.78 -8.75
N HIS A 9 -25.20 -7.89 -8.39
CA HIS A 9 -25.23 -8.36 -6.99
C HIS A 9 -23.99 -9.15 -6.55
N LYS A 10 -23.09 -9.51 -7.47
CA LYS A 10 -21.88 -10.29 -7.17
C LYS A 10 -20.68 -9.74 -7.93
N CYS A 11 -19.63 -9.39 -7.18
CA CYS A 11 -18.33 -9.05 -7.75
C CYS A 11 -17.58 -10.33 -8.15
N LEU A 12 -17.32 -10.50 -9.46
CA LEU A 12 -16.57 -11.63 -10.00
C LEU A 12 -15.16 -11.72 -9.41
N ASP A 13 -14.48 -10.58 -9.22
CA ASP A 13 -13.13 -10.54 -8.62
C ASP A 13 -13.17 -11.05 -7.17
N CYS A 14 -14.18 -10.65 -6.39
CA CYS A 14 -14.34 -11.12 -5.02
C CYS A 14 -14.62 -12.63 -4.96
N MET A 15 -15.45 -13.14 -5.88
CA MET A 15 -15.71 -14.57 -5.97
C MET A 15 -14.43 -15.34 -6.29
N TRP A 16 -13.68 -14.91 -7.30
CA TRP A 16 -12.42 -15.54 -7.70
C TRP A 16 -11.38 -15.52 -6.56
N LEU A 17 -11.25 -14.38 -5.86
CA LEU A 17 -10.36 -14.25 -4.71
C LEU A 17 -10.74 -15.22 -3.59
N SER A 18 -12.03 -15.35 -3.29
CA SER A 18 -12.52 -16.24 -2.22
C SER A 18 -12.30 -17.73 -2.51
N GLN A 19 -12.27 -18.10 -3.79
CA GLN A 19 -12.00 -19.48 -4.22
C GLN A 19 -10.50 -19.79 -4.22
N SER A 20 -9.68 -18.80 -4.58
CA SER A 20 -8.23 -18.98 -4.77
C SER A 20 -7.41 -18.74 -3.51
N TYR A 21 -7.93 -17.95 -2.56
CA TYR A 21 -7.19 -17.50 -1.38
C TYR A 21 -8.08 -17.47 -0.13
N LYS A 22 -7.44 -17.63 1.04
CA LYS A 22 -8.07 -17.28 2.30
C LYS A 22 -8.27 -15.76 2.34
N LEU A 23 -9.52 -15.33 2.46
CA LEU A 23 -9.86 -13.92 2.54
C LEU A 23 -9.31 -13.29 3.82
N ILE A 24 -9.02 -11.99 3.73
CA ILE A 24 -8.59 -11.18 4.86
C ILE A 24 -9.73 -11.09 5.87
N ASN A 25 -9.44 -11.39 7.14
CA ASN A 25 -10.43 -11.37 8.21
C ASN A 25 -10.99 -9.97 8.49
N GLN A 26 -10.14 -8.95 8.42
CA GLN A 26 -10.50 -7.57 8.75
C GLN A 26 -9.69 -6.57 7.92
N LEU A 27 -10.37 -5.57 7.36
CA LEU A 27 -9.77 -4.47 6.63
C LEU A 27 -10.15 -3.16 7.31
N HIS A 28 -9.15 -2.33 7.61
CA HIS A 28 -9.36 -0.99 8.15
C HIS A 28 -8.94 0.06 7.11
N THR A 29 -9.88 0.90 6.71
CA THR A 29 -9.61 2.08 5.90
C THR A 29 -9.60 3.31 6.79
N LEU A 30 -8.44 3.94 6.97
CA LEU A 30 -8.32 5.13 7.81
C LEU A 30 -8.74 6.42 7.08
N TYR A 31 -8.51 6.46 5.77
CA TYR A 31 -8.79 7.62 4.93
C TYR A 31 -9.32 7.16 3.58
N ASP A 32 -10.20 7.95 2.99
CA ASP A 32 -10.51 7.82 1.57
C ASP A 32 -9.43 8.51 0.74
N TYR A 33 -8.94 7.85 -0.30
CA TYR A 33 -7.88 8.36 -1.17
C TYR A 33 -8.42 9.34 -2.22
N GLN A 34 -9.19 10.32 -1.77
CA GLN A 34 -9.76 11.37 -2.61
C GLN A 34 -8.97 12.68 -2.46
N THR A 35 -8.91 13.42 -3.57
CA THR A 35 -8.44 14.82 -3.69
C THR A 35 -7.35 15.24 -2.70
N PHE A 36 -7.75 15.71 -1.52
CA PHE A 36 -6.88 16.27 -0.48
C PHE A 36 -5.93 15.23 0.14
N ILE A 37 -6.43 14.06 0.53
CA ILE A 37 -5.60 13.00 1.13
C ILE A 37 -4.54 12.52 0.13
N LYS A 38 -4.89 12.48 -1.16
CA LYS A 38 -3.94 12.16 -2.23
C LYS A 38 -2.80 13.19 -2.30
N THR A 39 -3.10 14.48 -2.20
CA THR A 39 -2.09 15.55 -2.19
C THR A 39 -1.19 15.47 -0.98
N LEU A 40 -1.76 15.31 0.23
CA LEU A 40 -0.98 15.15 1.46
C LEU A 40 -0.08 13.91 1.41
N MET A 41 -0.60 12.79 0.93
CA MET A 41 0.17 11.57 0.77
C MET A 41 1.30 11.76 -0.25
N HIS A 42 1.09 12.54 -1.31
CA HIS A 42 2.13 12.88 -2.27
C HIS A 42 3.23 13.75 -1.64
N GLN A 43 2.87 14.79 -0.89
CA GLN A 43 3.84 15.65 -0.19
C GLN A 43 4.65 14.83 0.83
N TYR A 44 3.96 13.99 1.61
CA TYR A 44 4.62 13.10 2.55
C TYR A 44 5.56 12.11 1.85
N LYS A 45 5.15 11.54 0.70
CA LYS A 45 5.92 10.53 -0.03
C LYS A 45 7.08 11.05 -0.85
N PHE A 46 6.85 12.10 -1.61
CA PHE A 46 7.78 12.52 -2.65
C PHE A 46 8.47 13.83 -2.32
N SER A 47 7.83 14.72 -1.56
CA SER A 47 8.44 15.96 -1.09
C SER A 47 9.22 15.78 0.21
N GLY A 48 9.06 14.64 0.89
CA GLY A 48 9.77 14.31 2.12
C GLY A 48 9.33 15.13 3.33
N ASP A 49 8.12 15.68 3.29
CA ASP A 49 7.57 16.46 4.41
C ASP A 49 7.18 15.52 5.56
N LEU A 50 8.16 15.24 6.41
CA LEU A 50 8.01 14.27 7.50
C LEU A 50 6.98 14.70 8.53
N ALA A 51 6.71 16.00 8.72
CA ALA A 51 5.75 16.50 9.71
C ALA A 51 4.32 15.98 9.46
N LEU A 52 3.99 15.64 8.20
CA LEU A 52 2.70 15.07 7.83
C LEU A 52 2.45 13.67 8.42
N TYR A 53 3.44 13.03 9.07
CA TYR A 53 3.23 11.78 9.80
C TYR A 53 2.10 11.89 10.83
N GLU A 54 1.92 13.07 11.43
CA GLU A 54 0.90 13.31 12.46
C GLU A 54 -0.52 13.11 11.93
N ILE A 55 -0.72 13.36 10.63
CA ILE A 55 -2.00 13.17 9.95
C ILE A 55 -2.29 11.70 9.75
N PHE A 56 -1.27 10.87 9.48
CA PHE A 56 -1.40 9.45 9.10
C PHE A 56 -1.24 8.48 10.28
N GLN A 57 -1.43 8.97 11.50
CA GLN A 57 -1.33 8.16 12.72
C GLN A 57 -2.31 6.99 12.73
N ILE A 58 -1.82 5.82 13.13
CA ILE A 58 -2.63 4.61 13.26
C ILE A 58 -3.35 4.64 14.62
N PRO A 59 -4.69 4.45 14.66
CA PRO A 59 -5.42 4.39 15.91
C PRO A 59 -4.98 3.20 16.78
N ARG A 60 -4.58 3.47 18.04
CA ARG A 60 -4.15 2.43 19.00
C ARG A 60 -5.16 1.31 19.20
N LYS A 61 -6.46 1.60 19.08
CA LYS A 61 -7.55 0.60 19.19
C LYS A 61 -7.46 -0.51 18.13
N ILE A 62 -6.91 -0.21 16.96
CA ILE A 62 -6.72 -1.19 15.89
C ILE A 62 -5.56 -2.12 16.26
N ILE A 63 -4.50 -1.54 16.82
CA ILE A 63 -3.22 -2.22 17.06
C ILE A 63 -3.29 -3.18 18.25
N LYS A 64 -3.98 -2.79 19.33
CA LYS A 64 -4.04 -3.55 20.60
C LYS A 64 -4.51 -5.00 20.47
N ASN A 65 -5.14 -5.37 19.36
CA ASN A 65 -5.70 -6.70 19.12
C ASN A 65 -4.74 -7.64 18.37
N TYR A 66 -3.49 -7.24 18.15
CA TYR A 66 -2.53 -8.00 17.35
C TYR A 66 -1.19 -8.15 18.08
N ASP A 67 -0.65 -9.37 18.06
CA ASP A 67 0.64 -9.69 18.70
C ASP A 67 1.85 -9.26 17.86
N LEU A 68 1.69 -9.21 16.54
CA LEU A 68 2.76 -8.92 15.58
C LEU A 68 2.27 -7.93 14.52
N ILE A 69 3.09 -6.92 14.28
CA ILE A 69 2.85 -5.91 13.24
C ILE A 69 3.94 -6.04 12.20
N VAL A 70 3.54 -6.27 10.96
CA VAL A 70 4.43 -6.39 9.81
C VAL A 70 4.08 -5.30 8.80
N PRO A 71 4.89 -4.25 8.64
CA PRO A 71 4.63 -3.23 7.65
C PRO A 71 4.90 -3.78 6.23
N ALA A 72 4.26 -3.16 5.24
CA ALA A 72 4.51 -3.49 3.85
C ALA A 72 5.97 -3.14 3.48
N PRO A 73 6.69 -4.01 2.78
CA PRO A 73 8.08 -3.75 2.45
C PRO A 73 8.23 -2.62 1.44
N ILE A 74 9.20 -1.73 1.68
CA ILE A 74 9.65 -0.75 0.69
C ILE A 74 10.75 -1.36 -0.18
N ASN A 75 10.81 -0.94 -1.44
CA ASN A 75 11.90 -1.33 -2.33
C ASN A 75 13.14 -0.49 -2.05
N ASP A 76 14.30 -1.13 -1.99
CA ASP A 76 15.57 -0.49 -1.68
C ASP A 76 15.88 0.71 -2.58
N ASN A 77 15.55 0.66 -3.87
CA ASN A 77 15.69 1.82 -4.75
C ASN A 77 14.82 3.00 -4.30
N LYS A 78 13.59 2.71 -3.89
CA LYS A 78 12.67 3.75 -3.40
C LYS A 78 13.13 4.28 -2.05
N LEU A 79 13.65 3.42 -1.18
CA LEU A 79 14.20 3.83 0.11
C LEU A 79 15.45 4.70 -0.09
N ARG A 80 16.36 4.35 -1.01
CA ARG A 80 17.52 5.18 -1.37
C ARG A 80 17.11 6.55 -1.89
N ASN A 81 16.12 6.62 -2.79
CA ASN A 81 15.67 7.88 -3.38
C ASN A 81 14.91 8.76 -2.39
N ARG A 82 14.03 8.16 -1.58
CA ARG A 82 13.18 8.88 -0.62
C ARG A 82 13.88 9.14 0.70
N THR A 83 14.96 8.44 0.99
CA THR A 83 15.75 8.42 2.24
C THR A 83 15.02 7.92 3.50
N PHE A 84 13.71 7.65 3.42
CA PHE A 84 12.96 7.06 4.53
C PHE A 84 11.79 6.19 4.05
N ASP A 85 11.33 5.31 4.95
CA ASP A 85 10.09 4.57 4.79
C ASP A 85 8.96 5.24 5.59
N HIS A 86 7.93 5.72 4.88
CA HIS A 86 6.72 6.26 5.52
C HIS A 86 6.11 5.38 6.58
N VAL A 87 5.98 4.08 6.33
CA VAL A 87 5.20 3.23 7.23
C VAL A 87 5.99 3.02 8.50
N ALA A 88 7.27 2.66 8.37
CA ALA A 88 8.21 2.60 9.48
C ALA A 88 8.24 3.91 10.27
N TYR A 89 8.34 5.06 9.59
CA TYR A 89 8.41 6.36 10.26
C TYR A 89 7.18 6.66 11.12
N VAL A 90 5.97 6.38 10.62
CA VAL A 90 4.74 6.53 11.42
C VAL A 90 4.76 5.61 12.64
N LEU A 91 5.16 4.34 12.45
CA LEU A 91 5.24 3.35 13.53
C LEU A 91 6.26 3.77 14.60
N ASP A 92 7.45 4.20 14.19
CA ASP A 92 8.52 4.70 15.04
C ASP A 92 8.06 5.91 15.86
N LYS A 93 7.44 6.90 15.21
CA LYS A 93 6.95 8.11 15.90
C LYS A 93 5.83 7.81 16.90
N GLN A 94 5.02 6.79 16.64
CA GLN A 94 3.98 6.36 17.56
C GLN A 94 4.46 5.34 18.62
N ASN A 95 5.75 4.98 18.60
CA ASN A 95 6.34 3.94 19.44
C ASN A 95 5.60 2.60 19.35
N ILE A 96 5.21 2.23 18.13
CA ILE A 96 4.54 0.96 17.84
C ILE A 96 5.61 -0.08 17.48
N PRO A 97 5.78 -1.18 18.24
CA PRO A 97 6.75 -2.22 17.90
C PRO A 97 6.30 -2.97 16.64
N TYR A 98 7.22 -3.18 15.70
CA TYR A 98 6.95 -3.91 14.45
C TYR A 98 8.17 -4.72 14.00
N THR A 99 7.97 -5.65 13.08
CA THR A 99 9.04 -6.48 12.51
C THR A 99 8.98 -6.49 10.98
N GLN A 100 10.10 -6.16 10.35
CA GLN A 100 10.25 -6.17 8.89
C GLN A 100 10.53 -7.60 8.38
N LEU A 101 9.48 -8.40 8.18
CA LEU A 101 9.64 -9.80 7.74
C LEU A 101 9.76 -9.95 6.22
N PHE A 102 9.20 -9.02 5.46
CA PHE A 102 9.18 -9.09 4.01
C PHE A 102 10.19 -8.12 3.41
N GLN A 103 10.69 -8.47 2.22
CA GLN A 103 11.51 -7.61 1.38
C GLN A 103 10.90 -7.61 -0.02
N THR A 104 11.07 -6.51 -0.76
CA THR A 104 10.67 -6.50 -2.17
C THR A 104 11.85 -6.86 -3.05
N GLU A 105 11.66 -7.76 -3.99
CA GLU A 105 12.62 -7.97 -5.06
C GLU A 105 12.51 -6.89 -6.14
N GLU A 106 13.65 -6.51 -6.72
CA GLU A 106 13.67 -5.61 -7.87
C GLU A 106 13.12 -6.31 -9.12
N ARG A 107 11.89 -5.94 -9.51
CA ARG A 107 11.37 -6.29 -10.83
C ARG A 107 11.75 -5.21 -11.84
N LYS A 108 12.45 -5.61 -12.92
CA LYS A 108 12.68 -4.73 -14.08
C LYS A 108 11.34 -4.18 -14.57
N LYS A 109 11.20 -2.85 -14.66
CA LYS A 109 9.98 -2.21 -15.18
C LYS A 109 9.63 -2.80 -16.54
N THR A 110 8.43 -3.35 -16.65
CA THR A 110 7.86 -3.92 -17.88
C THR A 110 7.59 -2.88 -18.98
N SER A 111 7.81 -1.59 -18.73
CA SER A 111 7.75 -0.54 -19.76
C SER A 111 8.77 -0.75 -20.88
N LEU A 112 9.91 -1.41 -20.60
CA LEU A 112 10.88 -1.80 -21.63
C LEU A 112 10.47 -3.08 -22.40
N LEU A 113 9.44 -3.80 -21.93
CA LEU A 113 8.95 -5.04 -22.54
C LEU A 113 7.75 -4.82 -23.46
N VAL A 114 7.03 -3.70 -23.33
CA VAL A 114 5.91 -3.34 -24.22
C VAL A 114 6.41 -2.88 -25.59
N GLU A 115 7.56 -2.21 -25.64
CA GLU A 115 8.11 -1.66 -26.90
C GLU A 115 8.63 -2.75 -27.85
N LYS A 116 9.04 -3.92 -27.33
CA LYS A 116 9.46 -5.07 -28.14
C LYS A 116 8.31 -5.93 -28.68
N ARG A 117 7.06 -5.69 -28.25
CA ARG A 117 5.89 -6.47 -28.73
C ARG A 117 5.14 -5.83 -29.90
N LYS A 118 5.44 -4.57 -30.24
CA LYS A 118 4.82 -3.89 -31.40
C LYS A 118 5.51 -4.14 -32.75
N VAL A 119 6.63 -4.86 -32.78
CA VAL A 119 7.42 -5.10 -34.03
C VAL A 119 7.25 -6.52 -34.60
N ARG A 120 6.36 -7.36 -34.05
CA ARG A 120 6.21 -8.76 -34.52
C ARG A 120 4.79 -9.20 -34.86
N THR A 121 3.92 -8.26 -35.24
CA THR A 121 2.64 -8.62 -35.85
C THR A 121 2.27 -7.61 -36.94
N LYS A 122 2.28 -8.12 -38.17
CA LYS A 122 1.98 -7.52 -39.47
C LYS A 122 3.05 -6.65 -40.11
#